data_AF-A0A0J8QJU1-F1
#
_entry.id   AF-A0A0J8QJU1-F1
#
_cell.length_a   1.000
_cell.length_b   1.000
_cell.length_c   1.000
_cell.angle_alpha   90.00
_cell.angle_beta   90.00
_cell.angle_gamma   90.00
#
_symmetry.space_group_name_H-M   'P 1'
#
loop_
_entity.id
_entity.type
_entity.pdbx_description
1 polymer ?
#
loop_
_entity_poly.entity_id
_entity_poly.type
_entity_poly.pdbx_seq_one_letter_code
_entity_poly.pdbx_strand_id
1 'polypeptide(L)'
;MDHRVTDIDGQLGYDDGEAFWKWEGLPETLQPGPPRLDVSSAGSARPVTASSDLKRQVHIHPSSPDAEFLETWRSYLPPKTDIRLSEDAGRYLCEFIYYTSLAHAYKDGRSGNVVFLHVPGWTDQGSIEKGKAVVIGLIRALVACWIEEGAKANG
;
A
#
# COMPACT_ATOMS: atom_id res chain seq x y z
N MET A 1 17.19 21.84 -5.52
CA MET A 1 17.94 21.18 -6.61
C MET A 1 16.90 20.70 -7.61
N ASP A 2 17.09 21.02 -8.88
CA ASP A 2 16.13 20.72 -9.95
C ASP A 2 16.37 19.27 -10.42
N HIS A 3 15.56 18.33 -9.93
CA HIS A 3 15.70 16.90 -10.25
C HIS A 3 15.00 16.60 -11.57
N ARG A 4 15.54 17.15 -12.66
CA ARG A 4 15.00 17.02 -14.01
C ARG A 4 15.39 15.66 -14.61
N VAL A 5 14.83 14.59 -14.06
CA VAL A 5 15.06 13.22 -14.55
C VAL A 5 13.99 12.88 -15.58
N THR A 6 14.45 12.48 -16.76
CA THR A 6 13.59 12.06 -17.87
C THR A 6 13.62 10.54 -18.02
N ASP A 7 12.56 9.97 -18.57
CA ASP A 7 12.52 8.57 -18.99
C ASP A 7 13.39 8.31 -20.24
N ILE A 8 13.30 7.09 -20.79
CA ILE A 8 14.04 6.70 -22.01
C ILE A 8 13.62 7.48 -23.26
N ASP A 9 12.43 8.09 -23.23
CA ASP A 9 11.83 8.85 -24.33
C ASP A 9 12.01 10.37 -24.14
N GLY A 10 12.70 10.79 -23.06
CA GLY A 10 12.97 12.19 -22.75
C GLY A 10 11.80 12.91 -22.06
N GLN A 11 10.77 12.19 -21.63
CA GLN A 11 9.61 12.75 -20.94
C GLN A 11 9.90 12.94 -19.45
N LEU A 12 9.39 14.03 -18.87
CA LEU A 12 9.57 14.34 -17.46
C LEU A 12 8.55 13.56 -16.64
N GLY A 13 9.01 12.77 -15.67
CA GLY A 13 8.10 12.04 -14.78
C GLY A 13 7.17 12.94 -13.95
N TYR A 14 7.47 14.24 -13.85
CA TYR A 14 6.57 15.23 -13.25
C TYR A 14 5.30 15.42 -14.07
N ASP A 15 5.41 15.48 -15.41
CA ASP A 15 4.29 15.83 -16.29
C ASP A 15 3.26 14.69 -16.33
N ASP A 16 3.72 13.43 -16.43
CA ASP A 16 2.87 12.23 -16.43
C ASP A 16 2.48 11.76 -15.01
N GLY A 17 3.06 12.37 -13.99
CA GLY A 17 2.87 12.03 -12.58
C GLY A 17 2.16 13.13 -11.81
N GLU A 18 2.94 13.85 -11.01
CA GLU A 18 2.45 14.83 -10.05
C GLU A 18 1.60 15.94 -10.70
N ALA A 19 1.99 16.45 -11.88
CA ALA A 19 1.22 17.46 -12.60
C ALA A 19 -0.16 16.93 -13.00
N PHE A 20 -0.20 15.70 -13.53
CA PHE A 20 -1.44 15.02 -13.90
C PHE A 20 -2.33 14.76 -12.69
N TRP A 21 -1.77 14.30 -11.56
CA TRP A 21 -2.52 14.08 -10.32
C TRP A 21 -3.14 15.36 -9.78
N LYS A 22 -2.41 16.48 -9.81
CA LYS A 22 -2.91 17.80 -9.41
C LYS A 22 -4.04 18.27 -10.32
N TRP A 23 -3.90 18.06 -11.63
CA TRP A 23 -4.95 18.38 -12.60
C TRP A 23 -6.22 17.56 -12.37
N GLU A 24 -6.08 16.28 -12.01
CA GLU A 24 -7.19 15.39 -11.63
C GLU A 24 -7.75 15.67 -10.21
N GLY A 25 -7.19 16.63 -9.48
CA GLY A 25 -7.65 17.01 -8.14
C GLY A 25 -7.34 15.97 -7.04
N LEU A 26 -6.33 15.13 -7.25
CA LEU A 26 -5.91 14.17 -6.22
C LEU A 26 -5.23 14.89 -5.04
N PRO A 27 -5.38 14.37 -3.80
CA PRO A 27 -4.73 14.96 -2.62
C PRO A 27 -3.20 14.93 -2.72
N GLU A 28 -2.51 15.90 -2.12
CA GLU A 28 -1.03 15.94 -2.09
C GLU A 28 -0.42 14.67 -1.47
N THR A 29 -1.08 14.11 -0.46
CA THR A 29 -0.68 12.87 0.19
C THR A 29 -1.85 11.91 0.28
N LEU A 30 -1.62 10.65 -0.08
CA LEU A 30 -2.55 9.54 0.13
C LEU A 30 -2.00 8.58 1.19
N GLN A 31 -2.89 7.90 1.90
CA GLN A 31 -2.53 6.95 2.96
C GLN A 31 -3.30 5.63 2.77
N PRO A 32 -2.72 4.48 3.16
CA PRO A 32 -3.42 3.21 3.19
C PRO A 32 -4.63 3.30 4.12
N GLY A 33 -5.76 2.72 3.72
CA GLY A 33 -6.99 2.91 4.48
C GLY A 33 -8.26 2.47 3.78
N PRO A 34 -9.40 2.46 4.49
CA PRO A 34 -10.70 2.17 3.89
C PRO A 34 -11.00 3.15 2.75
N PRO A 35 -11.89 2.77 1.81
CA PRO A 35 -12.33 3.68 0.77
C PRO A 35 -12.84 4.97 1.42
N ARG A 36 -12.31 6.13 1.04
CA ARG A 36 -12.91 7.38 1.46
C ARG A 36 -14.24 7.52 0.70
N LEU A 37 -15.35 7.39 1.41
CA LEU A 37 -16.62 7.89 0.96
C LEU A 37 -16.50 9.41 0.92
N ASP A 38 -16.40 10.00 -0.25
CA ASP A 38 -16.52 11.43 -0.39
C ASP A 38 -17.97 11.80 -0.04
N VAL A 39 -18.16 12.65 0.97
CA VAL A 39 -19.48 13.16 1.37
C VAL A 39 -20.05 14.15 0.32
N SER A 40 -19.50 14.17 -0.90
CA SER A 40 -19.85 15.18 -1.92
C SER A 40 -20.16 14.65 -3.33
N SER A 41 -20.00 13.36 -3.64
CA SER A 41 -20.46 12.79 -4.91
C SER A 41 -21.48 11.68 -4.71
N ALA A 42 -22.67 12.07 -4.29
CA ALA A 42 -23.89 11.31 -4.56
C ALA A 42 -24.16 11.35 -6.08
N GLY A 43 -23.38 10.58 -6.85
CA GLY A 43 -23.40 10.61 -8.29
C GLY A 43 -22.85 9.33 -8.90
N SER A 44 -23.69 8.29 -8.92
CA SER A 44 -23.53 7.09 -9.75
C SER A 44 -22.38 6.13 -9.40
N ALA A 45 -22.36 5.62 -8.18
CA ALA A 45 -21.85 4.26 -7.97
C ALA A 45 -22.89 3.28 -8.54
N ARG A 46 -22.66 2.77 -9.76
CA ARG A 46 -23.41 1.60 -10.25
C ARG A 46 -23.11 0.45 -9.28
N PRO A 47 -24.12 -0.25 -8.74
CA PRO A 47 -23.87 -1.44 -7.96
C PRO A 47 -23.23 -2.45 -8.90
N VAL A 48 -21.95 -2.75 -8.70
CA VAL A 48 -21.36 -3.97 -9.24
C VAL A 48 -22.12 -5.10 -8.57
N THR A 49 -23.00 -5.74 -9.33
CA THR A 49 -23.80 -6.88 -8.90
C THR A 49 -22.85 -7.93 -8.35
N ALA A 50 -22.91 -8.13 -7.04
CA ALA A 50 -22.16 -9.17 -6.35
C ALA A 50 -22.52 -10.51 -6.99
N SER A 51 -21.55 -11.11 -7.68
CA SER A 51 -21.64 -12.51 -8.12
C SER A 51 -21.64 -13.36 -6.85
N SER A 52 -22.77 -13.98 -6.58
CA SER A 52 -23.01 -14.86 -5.44
C SER A 52 -22.27 -16.18 -5.63
N ASP A 53 -20.95 -16.17 -5.43
CA ASP A 53 -20.20 -17.37 -5.14
C ASP A 53 -19.93 -17.40 -3.63
N LEU A 54 -20.33 -18.47 -2.96
CA LEU A 54 -20.00 -18.76 -1.55
C LEU A 54 -18.46 -18.93 -1.42
N LYS A 55 -17.72 -17.83 -1.46
CA LYS A 55 -16.38 -17.73 -0.93
C LYS A 55 -16.51 -16.92 0.35
N ARG A 56 -16.04 -17.48 1.46
CA ARG A 56 -15.89 -16.81 2.76
C ARG A 56 -15.55 -15.34 2.50
N GLN A 57 -16.48 -14.43 2.79
CA GLN A 57 -16.28 -13.02 2.52
C GLN A 57 -15.17 -12.55 3.46
N VAL A 58 -13.96 -12.42 2.92
CA VAL A 58 -12.81 -11.95 3.67
C VAL A 58 -12.96 -10.45 3.76
N HIS A 59 -13.23 -9.95 4.96
CA HIS A 59 -13.30 -8.51 5.22
C HIS A 59 -11.88 -8.00 5.43
N ILE A 60 -11.46 -7.08 4.54
CA ILE A 60 -10.12 -6.47 4.58
C ILE A 60 -10.27 -5.02 5.08
N HIS A 61 -9.58 -4.71 6.17
CA HIS A 61 -9.54 -3.42 6.84
C HIS A 61 -8.12 -2.85 6.75
N PRO A 62 -7.71 -2.30 5.59
CA PRO A 62 -6.40 -1.69 5.49
C PRO A 62 -6.30 -0.46 6.41
N SER A 63 -5.12 -0.26 6.97
CA SER A 63 -4.74 0.88 7.79
C SER A 63 -3.27 1.19 7.57
N SER A 64 -2.86 2.43 7.81
CA SER A 64 -1.44 2.79 7.80
C SER A 64 -0.68 1.94 8.83
N PRO A 65 0.48 1.36 8.47
CA PRO A 65 1.35 0.66 9.42
C PRO A 65 1.73 1.55 10.61
N ASP A 66 1.43 1.08 11.82
CA ASP A 66 1.70 1.78 13.07
C ASP A 66 2.58 0.94 14.02
N ALA A 67 2.71 1.36 15.29
CA ALA A 67 3.52 0.66 16.28
C ALA A 67 3.04 -0.76 16.54
N GLU A 68 1.72 -1.01 16.55
CA GLU A 68 1.15 -2.34 16.76
C GLU A 68 1.44 -3.26 15.57
N PHE A 69 1.27 -2.72 14.35
CA PHE A 69 1.66 -3.42 13.13
C PHE A 69 3.15 -3.81 13.14
N LEU A 70 4.02 -2.88 13.57
CA LEU A 70 5.46 -3.11 13.63
C LEU A 70 5.82 -4.23 14.62
N GLU A 71 5.18 -4.30 15.79
CA GLU A 71 5.38 -5.38 16.75
C GLU A 71 4.87 -6.72 16.21
N THR A 72 3.70 -6.73 15.57
CA THR A 72 3.18 -7.91 14.87
C THR A 72 4.15 -8.40 13.80
N TRP A 73 4.70 -7.50 12.99
CA TRP A 73 5.70 -7.86 11.97
C TRP A 73 6.97 -8.42 12.58
N ARG A 74 7.49 -7.82 13.66
CA ARG A 74 8.67 -8.32 14.39
C ARG A 74 8.45 -9.74 14.91
N SER A 75 7.24 -10.09 15.35
CA SER A 75 6.92 -11.42 15.86
C SER A 75 7.10 -12.55 14.83
N TYR A 76 7.04 -12.22 13.53
CA TYR A 76 7.22 -13.18 12.43
C TYR A 76 8.68 -13.29 11.94
N LEU A 77 9.61 -12.56 12.54
CA LEU A 77 11.00 -12.48 12.08
C LEU A 77 11.99 -13.07 13.09
N PRO A 78 13.19 -13.47 12.64
CA PRO A 78 14.27 -13.83 13.56
C PRO A 78 14.58 -12.69 14.54
N PRO A 79 14.98 -13.00 15.79
CA PRO A 79 15.35 -11.99 16.77
C PRO A 79 16.41 -11.02 16.23
N LYS A 80 16.29 -9.74 16.60
CA LYS A 80 17.21 -8.66 16.21
C LYS A 80 17.24 -8.35 14.70
N THR A 81 16.24 -8.78 13.93
CA THR A 81 16.07 -8.30 12.56
C THR A 81 15.73 -6.80 12.58
N ASP A 82 16.58 -5.98 11.97
CA ASP A 82 16.37 -4.53 11.90
C ASP A 82 15.27 -4.18 10.87
N ILE A 83 14.10 -3.80 11.37
CA ILE A 83 12.96 -3.27 10.61
C ILE A 83 12.37 -2.05 11.31
N ARG A 84 11.92 -1.09 10.52
CA ARG A 84 11.45 0.23 10.98
C ARG A 84 10.33 0.73 10.07
N LEU A 85 9.46 1.55 10.63
CA LEU A 85 8.51 2.34 9.83
C LEU A 85 9.22 3.56 9.26
N SER A 86 8.86 3.93 8.03
CA SER A 86 9.27 5.17 7.38
C SER A 86 8.02 5.96 7.00
N GLU A 87 8.02 7.26 7.27
CA GLU A 87 6.97 8.19 6.82
C GLU A 87 7.27 8.81 5.46
N ASP A 88 8.41 8.46 4.85
CA ASP A 88 8.89 9.00 3.58
C ASP A 88 9.35 7.83 2.69
N ALA A 89 8.72 7.67 1.52
CA ALA A 89 9.15 6.69 0.51
C ALA A 89 10.18 7.25 -0.46
N GLY A 90 10.65 8.48 -0.26
CA GLY A 90 11.64 9.18 -1.07
C GLY A 90 10.99 10.17 -2.06
N ARG A 91 11.79 10.73 -2.97
CA ARG A 91 11.31 11.72 -3.95
C ARG A 91 11.53 11.32 -5.41
N TYR A 92 11.58 10.02 -5.65
CA TYR A 92 11.83 9.46 -6.99
C TYR A 92 10.86 8.31 -7.26
N LEU A 93 11.29 7.27 -7.96
CA LEU A 93 10.43 6.18 -8.41
C LEU A 93 9.65 5.48 -7.28
N CYS A 94 10.22 5.37 -6.08
CA CYS A 94 9.56 4.70 -4.95
C CYS A 94 8.26 5.41 -4.54
N GLU A 95 8.32 6.71 -4.29
CA GLU A 95 7.14 7.53 -3.97
C GLU A 95 6.17 7.59 -5.15
N PHE A 96 6.69 7.71 -6.38
CA PHE A 96 5.85 7.68 -7.57
C PHE A 96 5.02 6.40 -7.66
N ILE A 97 5.63 5.22 -7.49
CA ILE A 97 4.94 3.93 -7.52
C ILE A 97 3.93 3.83 -6.37
N TYR A 98 4.35 4.22 -5.16
CA TYR A 98 3.51 4.15 -3.97
C TYR A 98 2.26 5.03 -4.09
N TYR A 99 2.46 6.31 -4.42
CA TYR A 99 1.36 7.26 -4.62
C TYR A 99 0.46 6.84 -5.77
N THR A 100 1.01 6.44 -6.93
CA THR A 100 0.19 6.00 -8.08
C THR A 100 -0.69 4.82 -7.73
N SER A 101 -0.16 3.86 -6.96
CA SER A 101 -0.93 2.69 -6.51
C SER A 101 -2.09 3.09 -5.59
N LEU A 102 -1.86 4.02 -4.67
CA LEU A 102 -2.90 4.59 -3.81
C LEU A 102 -3.91 5.43 -4.60
N ALA A 103 -3.46 6.25 -5.53
CA ALA A 103 -4.30 7.07 -6.39
C ALA A 103 -5.23 6.22 -7.25
N HIS A 104 -4.75 5.10 -7.76
CA HIS A 104 -5.56 4.17 -8.53
C HIS A 104 -6.68 3.55 -7.66
N ALA A 105 -6.34 3.11 -6.44
CA ALA A 105 -7.35 2.64 -5.49
C ALA A 105 -8.37 3.73 -5.12
N TYR A 106 -7.88 4.96 -4.90
CA TYR A 106 -8.70 6.12 -4.58
C TYR A 106 -9.72 6.44 -5.70
N LYS A 107 -9.26 6.52 -6.95
CA LYS A 107 -10.13 6.83 -8.11
C LYS A 107 -11.20 5.77 -8.34
N ASP A 108 -10.90 4.51 -8.03
CA ASP A 108 -11.86 3.41 -8.18
C ASP A 108 -12.80 3.25 -6.97
N GLY A 109 -12.69 4.10 -5.95
CA GLY A 109 -13.44 3.95 -4.69
C GLY A 109 -13.12 2.65 -3.97
N ARG A 110 -11.92 2.08 -4.18
CA ARG A 110 -11.44 0.86 -3.54
C ARG A 110 -10.66 1.18 -2.29
N SER A 111 -10.50 0.17 -1.44
CA SER A 111 -9.69 0.30 -0.23
C SER A 111 -8.20 0.40 -0.62
N GLY A 112 -7.47 1.28 0.05
CA GLY A 112 -6.04 1.50 -0.16
C GLY A 112 -5.21 0.37 0.46
N ASN A 113 -5.38 -0.85 -0.04
CA ASN A 113 -4.63 -2.05 0.39
C ASN A 113 -3.20 -2.02 -0.19
N VAL A 114 -2.45 -0.96 0.11
CA VAL A 114 -1.15 -0.68 -0.49
C VAL A 114 -0.16 -0.40 0.63
N VAL A 115 1.01 -1.05 0.59
CA VAL A 115 2.18 -0.67 1.38
C VAL A 115 3.40 -0.65 0.46
N PHE A 116 4.43 0.10 0.86
CA PHE A 116 5.73 0.09 0.17
C PHE A 116 6.83 -0.34 1.13
N LEU A 117 7.77 -1.16 0.66
CA LEU A 117 8.89 -1.66 1.45
C LEU A 117 10.22 -1.30 0.79
N HIS A 118 11.02 -0.49 1.47
CA HIS A 118 12.42 -0.31 1.13
C HIS A 118 13.25 -1.49 1.67
N VAL A 119 14.10 -2.05 0.81
CA VAL A 119 15.09 -3.06 1.18
C VAL A 119 16.50 -2.57 0.84
N PRO A 120 17.53 -2.93 1.62
CA PRO A 120 18.92 -2.64 1.27
C PRO A 120 19.31 -3.27 -0.07
N GLY A 121 20.18 -2.61 -0.85
CA GLY A 121 20.64 -3.09 -2.16
C GLY A 121 21.71 -4.19 -2.13
N TRP A 122 21.82 -4.95 -1.04
CA TRP A 122 22.80 -6.04 -0.91
C TRP A 122 22.32 -7.28 -1.66
N THR A 123 23.27 -7.98 -2.29
CA THR A 123 22.97 -9.07 -3.24
C THR A 123 23.65 -10.40 -2.89
N ASP A 124 24.34 -10.49 -1.76
CA ASP A 124 24.85 -11.77 -1.28
C ASP A 124 23.70 -12.68 -0.83
N GLN A 125 23.94 -13.99 -0.83
CA GLN A 125 22.91 -14.98 -0.52
C GLN A 125 22.28 -14.76 0.86
N GLY A 126 23.07 -14.39 1.87
CA GLY A 126 22.58 -14.14 3.21
C GLY A 126 21.63 -12.94 3.26
N SER A 127 21.97 -11.86 2.55
CA SER A 127 21.11 -10.69 2.40
C SER A 127 19.82 -11.00 1.65
N ILE A 128 19.87 -11.82 0.60
CA ILE A 128 18.69 -12.24 -0.15
C ILE A 128 17.75 -13.08 0.72
N GLU A 129 18.27 -14.07 1.45
CA GLU A 129 17.44 -14.88 2.35
C GLU A 129 16.85 -14.05 3.49
N LYS A 130 17.61 -13.09 4.02
CA LYS A 130 17.10 -12.12 5.00
C LYS A 130 15.98 -11.27 4.41
N GLY A 131 16.17 -10.69 3.23
CA GLY A 131 15.16 -9.88 2.54
C GLY A 131 13.88 -10.67 2.28
N LYS A 132 14.00 -11.93 1.84
CA LYS A 132 12.87 -12.85 1.67
C LYS A 132 12.14 -13.10 2.99
N ALA A 133 12.85 -13.40 4.08
CA ALA A 133 12.23 -13.59 5.39
C ALA A 133 11.46 -12.34 5.86
N VAL A 134 12.04 -11.15 5.63
CA VAL A 134 11.42 -9.85 5.94
C VAL A 134 10.12 -9.66 5.16
N VAL A 135 10.12 -9.90 3.85
CA VAL A 135 8.93 -9.78 2.98
C VAL A 135 7.85 -10.80 3.38
N ILE A 136 8.20 -12.05 3.65
CA ILE A 136 7.24 -13.07 4.11
C ILE A 136 6.62 -12.65 5.45
N GLY A 137 7.43 -12.16 6.39
CA GLY A 137 6.94 -11.63 7.65
C GLY A 137 6.00 -10.44 7.45
N LEU A 138 6.27 -9.56 6.48
CA LEU A 138 5.44 -8.39 6.19
C LEU A 138 4.05 -8.84 5.70
N ILE A 139 4.02 -9.78 4.75
CA ILE A 139 2.75 -10.33 4.23
C ILE A 139 1.93 -10.97 5.35
N ARG A 140 2.58 -11.71 6.26
CA ARG A 140 1.91 -12.28 7.44
C ARG A 140 1.33 -11.22 8.36
N ALA A 141 2.07 -10.14 8.62
CA ALA A 141 1.60 -9.03 9.43
C ALA A 141 0.41 -8.30 8.79
N LEU A 142 0.45 -8.06 7.47
CA LEU A 142 -0.67 -7.49 6.72
C LEU A 142 -1.91 -8.37 6.84
N VAL A 143 -1.77 -9.69 6.66
CA VAL A 143 -2.90 -10.61 6.85
C VAL A 143 -3.42 -10.56 8.28
N ALA A 144 -2.56 -10.61 9.28
CA ALA A 144 -2.97 -10.59 10.69
C ALA A 144 -3.66 -9.29 11.11
N CYS A 145 -3.21 -8.14 10.59
CA CYS A 145 -3.72 -6.83 10.99
C CYS A 145 -4.90 -6.36 10.14
N TRP A 146 -4.94 -6.73 8.84
CA TRP A 146 -5.95 -6.22 7.92
C TRP A 146 -7.06 -7.22 7.63
N ILE A 147 -6.88 -8.52 7.88
CA ILE A 147 -7.91 -9.51 7.57
C ILE A 147 -8.62 -9.91 8.86
N GLU A 148 -9.90 -9.53 8.96
CA GLU A 148 -10.79 -10.12 9.95
C GLU A 148 -11.19 -11.51 9.47
N GLU A 149 -10.74 -12.54 10.19
CA GLU A 149 -11.35 -13.85 10.02
C GLU A 149 -12.77 -13.78 10.55
N GLY A 150 -13.74 -13.75 9.62
CA GLY A 150 -15.17 -13.71 9.94
C GLY A 150 -15.47 -14.60 11.14
N ALA A 151 -15.95 -13.94 12.21
CA ALA A 151 -16.18 -14.51 13.51
C ALA A 151 -16.69 -15.94 13.38
N LYS A 152 -16.05 -16.88 14.09
CA LYS A 152 -16.64 -18.21 14.28
C LYS A 152 -18.10 -17.99 14.67
N ALA A 153 -19.02 -18.47 13.85
CA ALA A 153 -20.42 -18.52 14.18
C ALA A 153 -20.55 -19.36 15.46
N ASN A 154 -20.58 -18.68 16.60
CA ASN A 154 -20.81 -19.25 17.92
C ASN A 154 -22.32 -19.24 18.15
N GLY A 155 -22.92 -20.42 18.32
CA GLY A 155 -24.27 -20.61 18.87
C GLY A 155 -25.24 -21.27 17.91
#